data_AF-A0A6U3VDT2-F1
#
_entry.id   AF-A0A6U3VDT2-F1
#
_cell.length_a   1.000
_cell.length_b   1.000
_cell.length_c   1.000
_cell.angle_alpha   90.00
_cell.angle_beta   90.00
_cell.angle_gamma   90.00
#
_symmetry.space_group_name_H-M   'P 1'
#
loop_
_entity.id
_entity.type
_entity.pdbx_description
1 polymer ?
#
loop_
_entity_poly.entity_id
_entity_poly.type
_entity_poly.pdbx_seq_one_letter_code
_entity_poly.pdbx_strand_id
1 'polypeptide(L)'
;MMSLPSKNCSSPPAASVAGPVVSTMTLPPFHDASPCPCTYDLSILDCLRGMSKARMYGYFDFSTFDVEEYEYFEQVENGDLNWIMKDKILAFAGPHFKKTMSPEGYCTLTPRDYIPYFKQKNVGLVVRLNKKCYNEDDFRKAGIMHVEQYYLDGSCPPMKILQKVLSAFEALPPSKAFAVHCKAGLGRTGTCIGAYMMKHYKFTAAEAIGWMRICRPGCVIGPQQHFLQDLEQRMWHEGDVMRLNPAQSRSLFKKRSSSLTCEDHGSMPNSSSRKQQKESKQKGGGRSSKSGGVLSALGFGSLTVREAHQELHSEQRADVVESREGQAESLLARRGQLRQDLTTSARR
;
A
#
# COMPACT_ATOMS: atom_id res chain seq x y z
N MET A 1 -25.04 32.72 -81.96
CA MET A 1 -25.48 31.36 -82.32
C MET A 1 -25.11 30.42 -81.19
N MET A 2 -26.04 29.53 -80.83
CA MET A 2 -25.93 28.34 -79.99
C MET A 2 -25.97 28.51 -78.45
N SER A 3 -27.18 28.20 -77.98
CA SER A 3 -27.60 27.80 -76.64
C SER A 3 -26.90 26.51 -76.19
N LEU A 4 -26.63 26.37 -74.89
CA LEU A 4 -26.49 25.06 -74.23
C LEU A 4 -27.32 25.03 -72.94
N PRO A 5 -27.97 23.90 -72.62
CA PRO A 5 -29.14 23.86 -71.75
C PRO A 5 -28.81 23.59 -70.29
N SER A 6 -29.67 24.11 -69.41
CA SER A 6 -29.75 23.78 -67.99
C SER A 6 -29.94 22.27 -67.79
N LYS A 7 -28.98 21.61 -67.14
CA LYS A 7 -29.21 20.29 -66.56
C LYS A 7 -29.56 20.44 -65.09
N ASN A 8 -30.85 20.27 -64.80
CA ASN A 8 -31.33 19.92 -63.47
C ASN A 8 -30.70 18.59 -63.05
N CYS A 9 -29.71 18.63 -62.16
CA CYS A 9 -29.35 17.45 -61.38
C CYS A 9 -30.26 17.44 -60.15
N SER A 10 -31.31 16.62 -60.23
CA SER A 10 -32.06 16.15 -59.07
C SER A 10 -31.09 15.58 -58.04
N SER A 11 -31.08 16.16 -56.84
CA SER A 11 -30.43 15.58 -55.67
C SER A 11 -30.94 14.15 -55.45
N PRO A 12 -30.06 13.16 -55.21
CA PRO A 12 -30.51 11.80 -54.92
C PRO A 12 -31.32 11.80 -53.62
N PRO A 13 -32.29 10.90 -53.46
CA PRO A 13 -33.08 10.83 -52.23
C PRO A 13 -32.13 10.56 -51.06
N ALA A 14 -32.30 11.30 -49.97
CA ALA A 14 -31.60 11.07 -48.73
C ALA A 14 -31.98 9.67 -48.22
N ALA A 15 -31.19 8.66 -48.59
CA ALA A 15 -31.22 7.37 -47.94
C ALA A 15 -30.79 7.61 -46.50
N SER A 16 -31.73 7.53 -45.56
CA SER A 16 -31.41 7.45 -44.14
C SER A 16 -30.63 6.17 -43.93
N VAL A 17 -29.31 6.26 -44.00
CA VAL A 17 -28.43 5.19 -43.54
C VAL A 17 -28.51 5.25 -42.02
N ALA A 18 -29.56 4.61 -41.47
CA ALA A 18 -29.50 4.12 -40.11
C ALA A 18 -28.38 3.09 -40.08
N GLY A 19 -27.15 3.58 -39.80
CA GLY A 19 -26.02 2.71 -39.53
C GLY A 19 -26.39 1.74 -38.41
N PRO A 20 -25.74 0.58 -38.35
CA PRO A 20 -25.98 -0.36 -37.26
C PRO A 20 -25.85 0.41 -35.95
N VAL A 21 -26.89 0.37 -35.13
CA VAL A 21 -26.81 0.82 -33.75
C VAL A 21 -25.71 -0.04 -33.14
N VAL A 22 -24.50 0.52 -33.03
CA VAL A 22 -23.44 -0.08 -32.25
C VAL A 22 -24.01 -0.11 -30.86
N SER A 23 -24.52 -1.27 -30.45
CA SER A 23 -24.85 -1.53 -29.07
C SER A 23 -23.54 -1.33 -28.32
N THR A 24 -23.39 -0.16 -27.71
CA THR A 24 -22.24 0.15 -26.88
C THR A 24 -22.35 -0.77 -25.69
N MET A 25 -21.76 -1.97 -25.79
CA MET A 25 -21.71 -2.89 -24.67
C MET A 25 -20.90 -2.23 -23.57
N THR A 26 -21.58 -1.75 -22.54
CA THR A 26 -20.94 -1.18 -21.37
C THR A 26 -20.31 -2.32 -20.58
N LEU A 27 -18.99 -2.31 -20.45
CA LEU A 27 -18.29 -3.30 -19.63
C LEU A 27 -18.58 -3.01 -18.15
N PRO A 28 -18.82 -4.04 -17.32
CA PRO A 28 -19.10 -3.85 -15.91
C PRO A 28 -17.87 -3.26 -15.19
N PRO A 29 -18.07 -2.43 -14.15
CA PRO A 29 -16.97 -1.92 -13.34
C PRO A 29 -16.30 -3.03 -12.53
N PHE A 30 -15.03 -2.82 -12.18
CA PHE A 30 -14.30 -3.70 -11.27
C PHE A 30 -14.75 -3.49 -9.82
N HIS A 31 -14.97 -4.59 -9.09
CA HIS A 31 -15.27 -4.56 -7.66
C HIS A 31 -14.00 -4.66 -6.80
N ASP A 32 -14.12 -4.31 -5.53
CA ASP A 32 -13.05 -4.46 -4.55
C ASP A 32 -12.99 -5.87 -3.95
N ALA A 33 -11.96 -6.16 -3.15
CA ALA A 33 -11.78 -7.48 -2.53
C ALA A 33 -12.62 -7.70 -1.26
N SER A 34 -13.62 -6.86 -0.98
CA SER A 34 -14.49 -7.07 0.19
C SER A 34 -15.53 -8.17 -0.09
N PRO A 35 -15.98 -8.92 0.94
CA PRO A 35 -17.07 -9.88 0.78
C PRO A 35 -18.46 -9.21 0.72
N CYS A 36 -18.49 -7.87 0.67
CA CYS A 36 -19.71 -7.06 0.69
C CYS A 36 -20.03 -6.56 -0.73
N PRO A 37 -21.28 -6.15 -1.00
CA PRO A 37 -21.61 -5.44 -2.24
C PRO A 37 -20.68 -4.24 -2.43
N CYS A 38 -20.01 -4.17 -3.57
CA CYS A 38 -19.15 -3.05 -3.88
C CYS A 38 -19.99 -1.80 -4.16
N THR A 39 -19.61 -0.67 -3.57
CA THR A 39 -20.32 0.61 -3.71
C THR A 39 -19.50 1.65 -4.46
N TYR A 40 -18.39 1.24 -5.07
CA TYR A 40 -17.47 2.10 -5.80
C TYR A 40 -17.24 1.51 -7.18
N ASP A 41 -17.63 2.25 -8.22
CA ASP A 41 -17.46 1.80 -9.60
C ASP A 41 -16.09 2.21 -10.12
N LEU A 42 -15.22 1.22 -10.38
CA LEU A 42 -13.93 1.44 -11.00
C LEU A 42 -13.97 0.99 -12.46
N SER A 43 -13.89 1.92 -13.40
CA SER A 43 -13.98 1.60 -14.83
C SER A 43 -12.63 1.15 -15.40
N ILE A 44 -12.67 0.49 -16.57
CA ILE A 44 -11.47 0.18 -17.36
C ILE A 44 -10.71 1.46 -17.72
N LEU A 45 -11.42 2.54 -18.03
CA LEU A 45 -10.81 3.82 -18.39
C LEU A 45 -9.99 4.39 -17.22
N ASP A 46 -10.45 4.24 -15.98
CA ASP A 46 -9.72 4.70 -14.80
C ASP A 46 -8.43 3.91 -14.61
N CYS A 47 -8.48 2.59 -14.78
CA CYS A 47 -7.31 1.72 -14.75
C CYS A 47 -6.27 2.09 -15.82
N LEU A 48 -6.72 2.32 -17.07
CA LEU A 48 -5.84 2.69 -18.18
C LEU A 48 -5.22 4.09 -17.99
N ARG A 49 -5.99 5.05 -17.45
CA ARG A 49 -5.47 6.38 -17.09
C ARG A 49 -4.44 6.31 -15.96
N GLY A 50 -4.69 5.49 -14.95
CA GLY A 50 -3.72 5.22 -13.88
C GLY A 50 -2.40 4.66 -14.41
N MET A 51 -2.47 3.63 -15.26
CA MET A 51 -1.29 3.06 -15.93
C MET A 51 -0.58 4.08 -16.82
N SER A 52 -1.33 4.89 -17.59
CA SER A 52 -0.76 5.94 -18.42
C SER A 52 0.03 6.97 -17.59
N LYS A 53 -0.51 7.43 -16.45
CA LYS A 53 0.21 8.32 -15.54
C LYS A 53 1.43 7.65 -14.91
N ALA A 54 1.32 6.39 -14.50
CA ALA A 54 2.46 5.65 -13.94
C ALA A 54 3.64 5.57 -14.93
N ARG A 55 3.35 5.34 -16.22
CA ARG A 55 4.34 5.39 -17.29
C ARG A 55 4.91 6.79 -17.50
N MET A 56 4.05 7.82 -17.52
CA MET A 56 4.47 9.22 -17.68
C MET A 56 5.45 9.66 -16.60
N TYR A 57 5.28 9.20 -15.36
CA TYR A 57 6.18 9.49 -14.25
C TYR A 57 7.38 8.52 -14.13
N GLY A 58 7.52 7.56 -15.05
CA GLY A 58 8.65 6.63 -15.08
C GLY A 58 8.62 5.52 -14.02
N TYR A 59 7.46 5.26 -13.41
CA TYR A 59 7.30 4.20 -12.40
C TYR A 59 7.04 2.81 -13.00
N PHE A 60 6.77 2.74 -14.29
CA PHE A 60 6.54 1.51 -15.02
C PHE A 60 6.98 1.67 -16.47
N ASP A 61 7.67 0.67 -16.98
CA ASP A 61 8.12 0.60 -18.37
C ASP A 61 8.16 -0.88 -18.79
N PHE A 62 7.38 -1.23 -19.82
CA PHE A 62 7.34 -2.59 -20.38
C PHE A 62 8.71 -3.10 -20.84
N SER A 63 9.61 -2.21 -21.27
CA SER A 63 10.95 -2.61 -21.75
C SER A 63 11.92 -2.99 -20.63
N THR A 64 11.66 -2.56 -19.39
CA THR A 64 12.54 -2.81 -18.23
C THR A 64 11.81 -3.50 -17.08
N PHE A 65 10.57 -3.97 -17.31
CA PHE A 65 9.79 -4.67 -16.32
C PHE A 65 10.33 -6.10 -16.15
N ASP A 66 10.71 -6.43 -14.93
CA ASP A 66 11.20 -7.75 -14.56
C ASP A 66 10.00 -8.61 -14.11
N VAL A 67 9.50 -9.44 -15.03
CA VAL A 67 8.34 -10.30 -14.79
C VAL A 67 8.69 -11.43 -13.81
N GLU A 68 9.91 -11.95 -13.87
CA GLU A 68 10.35 -13.03 -12.98
C GLU A 68 10.42 -12.53 -11.53
N GLU A 69 10.97 -11.33 -11.33
CA GLU A 69 10.97 -10.69 -10.01
C GLU A 69 9.54 -10.43 -9.51
N TYR A 70 8.66 -9.94 -10.37
CA TYR A 70 7.26 -9.67 -10.00
C TYR A 70 6.53 -10.96 -9.57
N GLU A 71 6.57 -12.00 -10.41
CA GLU A 71 5.88 -13.28 -10.16
C GLU A 71 6.48 -14.03 -8.97
N TYR A 72 7.80 -13.92 -8.75
CA TYR A 72 8.45 -14.53 -7.58
C TYR A 72 7.95 -13.87 -6.29
N PHE A 73 7.94 -12.54 -6.22
CA PHE A 73 7.65 -11.82 -4.97
C PHE A 73 6.17 -11.63 -4.68
N GLU A 74 5.26 -11.78 -5.65
CA GLU A 74 3.83 -11.78 -5.38
C GLU A 74 3.36 -13.02 -4.62
N GLN A 75 4.16 -14.10 -4.60
CA GLN A 75 3.88 -15.34 -3.87
C GLN A 75 3.99 -15.15 -2.36
N VAL A 76 3.10 -15.80 -1.61
CA VAL A 76 3.01 -15.71 -0.14
C VAL A 76 4.29 -16.17 0.53
N GLU A 77 4.85 -17.27 0.05
CA GLU A 77 6.08 -17.89 0.53
C GLU A 77 7.33 -17.02 0.33
N ASN A 78 7.28 -16.07 -0.61
CA ASN A 78 8.43 -15.24 -1.02
C ASN A 78 8.33 -13.79 -0.56
N GLY A 79 7.19 -13.36 -0.02
CA GLY A 79 7.05 -12.01 0.53
C GLY A 79 5.65 -11.42 0.46
N ASP A 80 4.80 -11.91 -0.46
CA ASP A 80 3.53 -11.27 -0.83
C ASP A 80 3.70 -9.75 -0.96
N LEU A 81 4.59 -9.34 -1.88
CA LEU A 81 4.99 -7.95 -2.08
C LEU A 81 4.99 -7.55 -3.55
N ASN A 82 4.65 -6.28 -3.81
CA ASN A 82 4.71 -5.71 -5.15
C ASN A 82 5.16 -4.24 -5.10
N TRP A 83 5.88 -3.83 -6.14
CA TRP A 83 6.17 -2.42 -6.39
C TRP A 83 4.92 -1.73 -6.93
N ILE A 84 4.45 -0.71 -6.21
CA ILE A 84 3.40 0.20 -6.72
C ILE A 84 4.04 1.31 -7.56
N MET A 85 5.23 1.76 -7.16
CA MET A 85 6.07 2.66 -7.94
C MET A 85 7.49 2.12 -7.91
N LYS A 86 8.01 1.69 -9.06
CA LYS A 86 9.35 1.10 -9.18
C LYS A 86 10.39 1.95 -8.46
N ASP A 87 11.21 1.29 -7.63
CA ASP A 87 12.29 1.88 -6.82
C ASP A 87 11.84 2.99 -5.84
N LYS A 88 10.53 3.16 -5.60
CA LYS A 88 10.01 4.17 -4.69
C LYS A 88 9.03 3.67 -3.63
N ILE A 89 8.01 2.91 -4.03
CA ILE A 89 6.93 2.49 -3.12
C ILE A 89 6.69 0.99 -3.26
N LEU A 90 6.89 0.27 -2.16
CA LEU A 90 6.64 -1.16 -2.05
C LEU A 90 5.47 -1.41 -1.08
N ALA A 91 4.50 -2.22 -1.49
CA ALA A 91 3.43 -2.73 -0.64
C ALA A 91 3.69 -4.21 -0.36
N PHE A 92 3.51 -4.64 0.89
CA PHE A 92 3.76 -6.03 1.28
C PHE A 92 2.86 -6.52 2.43
N ALA A 93 2.79 -7.83 2.62
CA ALA A 93 2.13 -8.45 3.77
C ALA A 93 2.90 -8.22 5.07
N GLY A 94 2.17 -8.19 6.19
CA GLY A 94 2.76 -7.96 7.50
C GLY A 94 3.63 -9.12 7.97
N PRO A 95 4.89 -8.88 8.37
CA PRO A 95 5.73 -9.91 9.00
C PRO A 95 5.19 -10.37 10.36
N HIS A 96 5.67 -11.52 10.80
CA HIS A 96 5.32 -12.16 12.07
C HIS A 96 6.55 -12.37 12.96
N PHE A 97 6.32 -12.64 14.26
CA PHE A 97 7.38 -12.82 15.26
C PHE A 97 8.20 -14.08 15.00
N LYS A 98 7.55 -15.10 14.43
CA LYS A 98 8.12 -16.40 14.11
C LYS A 98 7.49 -16.92 12.84
N LYS A 99 8.21 -17.75 12.11
CA LYS A 99 7.65 -18.52 11.00
C LYS A 99 6.72 -19.58 11.57
N THR A 100 5.52 -19.65 11.02
CA THR A 100 4.51 -20.67 11.31
C THR A 100 3.92 -21.16 10.01
N MET A 101 3.68 -22.45 9.91
CA MET A 101 2.93 -23.04 8.79
C MET A 101 1.46 -23.10 9.17
N SER A 102 0.59 -22.60 8.29
CA SER A 102 -0.84 -22.87 8.38
C SER A 102 -1.12 -24.34 8.01
N PRO A 103 -2.28 -24.90 8.40
CA PRO A 103 -2.68 -26.25 7.99
C PRO A 103 -2.69 -26.47 6.46
N GLU A 104 -2.90 -25.40 5.70
CA GLU A 104 -2.96 -25.37 4.24
C GLU A 104 -1.56 -25.23 3.60
N GLY A 105 -0.50 -25.13 4.41
CA GLY A 105 0.89 -25.11 3.96
C GLY A 105 1.50 -23.71 3.80
N TYR A 106 0.79 -22.64 4.15
CA TYR A 106 1.33 -21.27 4.01
C TYR A 106 2.28 -20.92 5.15
N CYS A 107 3.46 -20.42 4.78
CA CYS A 107 4.48 -19.98 5.73
C CYS A 107 4.36 -18.48 6.05
N THR A 108 4.20 -18.14 7.31
CA THR A 108 4.38 -16.74 7.73
C THR A 108 5.85 -16.35 7.67
N LEU A 109 6.13 -15.14 7.20
CA LEU A 109 7.49 -14.60 7.09
C LEU A 109 7.81 -13.65 8.25
N THR A 110 9.09 -13.54 8.57
CA THR A 110 9.63 -12.64 9.59
C THR A 110 10.36 -11.47 8.95
N PRO A 111 10.67 -10.37 9.66
CA PRO A 111 11.46 -9.27 9.10
C PRO A 111 12.77 -9.70 8.44
N ARG A 112 13.40 -10.77 8.95
CA ARG A 112 14.67 -11.31 8.42
C ARG A 112 14.57 -11.80 6.99
N ASP A 113 13.39 -12.22 6.56
CA ASP A 113 13.15 -12.71 5.20
C ASP A 113 13.09 -11.56 4.19
N TYR A 114 12.59 -10.39 4.61
CA TYR A 114 12.47 -9.19 3.78
C TYR A 114 13.75 -8.35 3.72
N ILE A 115 14.51 -8.29 4.82
CA ILE A 115 15.66 -7.39 4.98
C ILE A 115 16.69 -7.50 3.84
N PRO A 116 17.11 -8.70 3.36
CA PRO A 116 18.07 -8.82 2.27
C PRO A 116 17.60 -8.11 1.00
N TYR A 117 16.37 -8.38 0.58
CA TYR A 117 15.75 -7.77 -0.59
C TYR A 117 15.56 -6.26 -0.41
N PHE A 118 15.10 -5.83 0.76
CA PHE A 118 14.89 -4.41 1.08
C PHE A 118 16.20 -3.62 1.02
N LYS A 119 17.31 -4.21 1.48
CA LYS A 119 18.64 -3.60 1.34
C LYS A 119 19.07 -3.50 -0.12
N GLN A 120 18.90 -4.58 -0.88
CA GLN A 120 19.24 -4.62 -2.31
C GLN A 120 18.48 -3.55 -3.09
N LYS A 121 17.21 -3.31 -2.77
CA LYS A 121 16.34 -2.33 -3.42
C LYS A 121 16.29 -0.96 -2.74
N ASN A 122 17.27 -0.64 -1.89
CA ASN A 122 17.41 0.67 -1.26
C ASN A 122 16.17 1.14 -0.45
N VAL A 123 15.42 0.22 0.14
CA VAL A 123 14.33 0.55 1.07
C VAL A 123 14.94 1.17 2.33
N GLY A 124 14.58 2.42 2.60
CA GLY A 124 15.07 3.19 3.75
C GLY A 124 14.09 3.30 4.91
N LEU A 125 12.81 2.95 4.69
CA LEU A 125 11.73 3.05 5.68
C LEU A 125 10.76 1.89 5.53
N VAL A 126 10.35 1.33 6.66
CA VAL A 126 9.18 0.45 6.80
C VAL A 126 8.11 1.17 7.61
N VAL A 127 6.87 1.19 7.11
CA VAL A 127 5.71 1.70 7.84
C VAL A 127 4.75 0.57 8.18
N ARG A 128 4.47 0.40 9.47
CA ARG A 128 3.50 -0.57 10.01
C ARG A 128 2.17 0.11 10.32
N LEU A 129 1.09 -0.41 9.73
CA LEU A 129 -0.28 0.13 9.91
C LEU A 129 -1.21 -0.79 10.74
N ASN A 130 -0.76 -1.98 11.10
CA ASN A 130 -1.51 -2.98 11.87
C ASN A 130 -0.93 -3.19 13.27
N LYS A 131 -1.62 -4.03 14.06
CA LYS A 131 -1.17 -4.46 15.38
C LYS A 131 0.25 -5.05 15.26
N LYS A 132 1.07 -4.82 16.28
CA LYS A 132 2.45 -5.32 16.33
C LYS A 132 2.47 -6.84 16.27
N CYS A 133 2.97 -7.38 15.15
CA CYS A 133 3.17 -8.81 14.93
C CYS A 133 4.65 -9.19 14.79
N TYR A 134 5.58 -8.24 14.91
CA TYR A 134 7.03 -8.46 14.89
C TYR A 134 7.75 -7.35 15.65
N ASN A 135 9.03 -7.53 15.98
CA ASN A 135 9.82 -6.45 16.56
C ASN A 135 10.43 -5.57 15.47
N GLU A 136 10.05 -4.29 15.44
CA GLU A 136 10.58 -3.26 14.56
C GLU A 136 12.11 -3.09 14.64
N ASP A 137 12.72 -3.49 15.77
CA ASP A 137 14.17 -3.43 15.94
C ASP A 137 14.92 -4.33 14.96
N ASP A 138 14.29 -5.37 14.40
CA ASP A 138 14.91 -6.18 13.35
C ASP A 138 15.22 -5.34 12.10
N PHE A 139 14.31 -4.44 11.71
CA PHE A 139 14.55 -3.49 10.62
C PHE A 139 15.53 -2.38 11.03
N ARG A 140 15.38 -1.81 12.24
CA ARG A 140 16.26 -0.72 12.71
C ARG A 140 17.71 -1.15 12.80
N LYS A 141 17.98 -2.34 13.35
CA LYS A 141 19.34 -2.93 13.41
C LYS A 141 19.92 -3.21 12.03
N ALA A 142 19.05 -3.44 11.04
CA ALA A 142 19.45 -3.58 9.64
C ALA A 142 19.71 -2.22 8.93
N GLY A 143 19.53 -1.09 9.61
CA GLY A 143 19.69 0.25 9.04
C GLY A 143 18.48 0.75 8.25
N ILE A 144 17.31 0.15 8.45
CA ILE A 144 16.04 0.53 7.83
C ILE A 144 15.20 1.24 8.89
N MET A 145 14.79 2.48 8.63
CA MET A 145 13.93 3.22 9.56
C MET A 145 12.59 2.52 9.71
N HIS A 146 11.95 2.68 10.87
CA HIS A 146 10.66 2.07 11.13
C HIS A 146 9.71 3.05 11.81
N VAL A 147 8.50 3.16 11.25
CA VAL A 147 7.43 4.01 11.78
C VAL A 147 6.17 3.16 11.98
N GLU A 148 5.61 3.22 13.17
CA GLU A 148 4.31 2.62 13.49
C GLU A 148 3.21 3.68 13.47
N GLN A 149 2.12 3.37 12.77
CA GLN A 149 0.92 4.21 12.64
C GLN A 149 -0.33 3.32 12.61
N TYR A 150 -0.63 2.67 13.74
CA TYR A 150 -1.75 1.74 13.87
C TYR A 150 -3.12 2.42 13.71
N TYR A 151 -3.99 1.79 12.92
CA TYR A 151 -5.44 2.04 12.94
C TYR A 151 -6.23 0.77 12.59
N LEU A 152 -7.52 0.77 12.94
CA LEU A 152 -8.40 -0.40 12.89
C LEU A 152 -8.49 -0.98 11.47
N ASP A 153 -8.55 -2.31 11.37
CA ASP A 153 -8.66 -2.98 10.07
C ASP A 153 -10.01 -2.67 9.40
N GLY A 154 -10.02 -2.63 8.06
CA GLY A 154 -11.20 -2.24 7.27
C GLY A 154 -11.67 -0.78 7.43
N SER A 155 -11.10 0.00 8.35
CA SER A 155 -11.45 1.41 8.56
C SER A 155 -10.62 2.36 7.69
N CYS A 156 -11.01 3.64 7.67
CA CYS A 156 -10.23 4.72 7.05
C CYS A 156 -9.28 5.35 8.08
N PRO A 157 -8.05 5.75 7.69
CA PRO A 157 -7.10 6.34 8.62
C PRO A 157 -7.61 7.70 9.13
N PRO A 158 -7.57 7.95 10.45
CA PRO A 158 -7.69 9.31 10.97
C PRO A 158 -6.69 10.24 10.30
N MET A 159 -7.10 11.46 9.99
CA MET A 159 -6.26 12.40 9.22
C MET A 159 -4.89 12.64 9.85
N LYS A 160 -4.80 12.65 11.19
CA LYS A 160 -3.52 12.77 11.91
C LYS A 160 -2.57 11.60 11.62
N ILE A 161 -3.09 10.39 11.50
CA ILE A 161 -2.33 9.19 11.17
C ILE A 161 -1.86 9.27 9.71
N LEU A 162 -2.77 9.58 8.79
CA LEU A 162 -2.44 9.74 7.37
C LEU A 162 -1.33 10.78 7.17
N GLN A 163 -1.45 11.95 7.80
CA GLN A 163 -0.44 13.01 7.69
C GLN A 163 0.92 12.61 8.27
N LYS A 164 0.97 11.83 9.35
CA LYS A 164 2.22 11.28 9.88
C LYS A 164 2.87 10.30 8.90
N VAL A 165 2.09 9.43 8.28
CA VAL A 165 2.57 8.49 7.26
C VAL A 165 3.14 9.23 6.05
N LEU A 166 2.38 10.18 5.47
CA LEU A 166 2.84 11.00 4.35
C LEU A 166 4.11 11.79 4.71
N SER A 167 4.15 12.37 5.90
CA SER A 167 5.34 13.08 6.39
C SER A 167 6.56 12.19 6.52
N ALA A 168 6.39 10.90 6.87
CA ALA A 168 7.49 9.94 6.95
C ALA A 168 8.00 9.57 5.54
N PHE A 169 7.10 9.40 4.56
CA PHE A 169 7.49 9.20 3.15
C PHE A 169 8.25 10.40 2.58
N GLU A 170 7.76 11.60 2.85
CA GLU A 170 8.34 12.87 2.40
C GLU A 170 9.71 13.16 3.04
N ALA A 171 9.96 12.63 4.24
CA ALA A 171 11.23 12.82 4.95
C ALA A 171 12.36 11.89 4.46
N LEU A 172 12.07 10.96 3.54
CA LEU A 172 13.11 10.13 2.94
C LEU A 172 13.86 10.85 1.81
N PRO A 173 15.18 10.63 1.68
CA PRO A 173 15.92 11.06 0.49
C PRO A 173 15.28 10.52 -0.81
N PRO A 174 15.36 11.25 -1.93
CA PRO A 174 14.82 10.79 -3.20
C PRO A 174 15.33 9.41 -3.62
N SER A 175 16.59 9.08 -3.32
CA SER A 175 17.27 7.80 -3.60
C SER A 175 16.82 6.62 -2.74
N LYS A 176 15.92 6.82 -1.78
CA LYS A 176 15.40 5.76 -0.92
C LYS A 176 13.95 5.45 -1.24
N ALA A 177 13.65 4.15 -1.26
CA ALA A 177 12.30 3.61 -1.32
C ALA A 177 11.70 3.51 0.09
N PHE A 178 10.38 3.39 0.16
CA PHE A 178 9.65 3.03 1.38
C PHE A 178 8.75 1.82 1.16
N ALA A 179 8.71 0.95 2.16
CA ALA A 179 7.86 -0.22 2.21
C ALA A 179 6.74 -0.02 3.24
N VAL A 180 5.51 -0.37 2.89
CA VAL A 180 4.33 -0.13 3.72
C VAL A 180 3.53 -1.41 3.83
N HIS A 181 3.10 -1.76 5.04
CA HIS A 181 2.26 -2.94 5.25
C HIS A 181 1.16 -2.72 6.28
N CYS A 182 0.15 -3.59 6.21
CA CYS A 182 -0.84 -3.81 7.26
C CYS A 182 -0.86 -5.31 7.61
N LYS A 183 -2.03 -5.98 7.66
CA LYS A 183 -2.10 -7.45 7.72
C LYS A 183 -1.76 -8.04 6.34
N ALA A 184 -2.63 -7.84 5.35
CA ALA A 184 -2.46 -8.37 3.99
C ALA A 184 -1.77 -7.40 3.01
N GLY A 185 -1.42 -6.17 3.43
CA GLY A 185 -0.77 -5.21 2.52
C GLY A 185 -1.69 -4.58 1.47
N LEU A 186 -3.02 -4.63 1.64
CA LEU A 186 -4.00 -4.22 0.62
C LEU A 186 -4.78 -2.95 0.99
N GLY A 187 -5.73 -3.04 1.93
CA GLY A 187 -6.66 -1.93 2.23
C GLY A 187 -5.97 -0.71 2.83
N ARG A 188 -5.53 -0.83 4.09
CA ARG A 188 -4.85 0.24 4.83
C ARG A 188 -3.59 0.74 4.12
N THR A 189 -2.79 -0.20 3.60
CA THR A 189 -1.58 0.07 2.82
C THR A 189 -1.90 0.88 1.57
N GLY A 190 -2.81 0.38 0.72
CA GLY A 190 -3.23 1.05 -0.50
C GLY A 190 -3.85 2.42 -0.23
N THR A 191 -4.57 2.60 0.87
CA THR A 191 -5.14 3.90 1.25
C THR A 191 -4.04 4.94 1.49
N CYS A 192 -3.00 4.61 2.26
CA CYS A 192 -1.90 5.54 2.51
C CYS A 192 -1.06 5.81 1.25
N ILE A 193 -0.82 4.79 0.42
CA ILE A 193 -0.10 4.92 -0.86
C ILE A 193 -0.91 5.78 -1.84
N GLY A 194 -2.21 5.52 -1.99
CA GLY A 194 -3.10 6.27 -2.86
C GLY A 194 -3.12 7.76 -2.51
N ALA A 195 -3.22 8.10 -1.23
CA ALA A 195 -3.12 9.50 -0.79
C ALA A 195 -1.79 10.16 -1.20
N TYR A 196 -0.67 9.44 -1.08
CA TYR A 196 0.64 9.92 -1.55
C TYR A 196 0.66 10.12 -3.07
N MET A 197 0.12 9.16 -3.83
CA MET A 197 0.02 9.25 -5.29
C MET A 197 -0.78 10.48 -5.75
N MET A 198 -1.94 10.73 -5.14
CA MET A 198 -2.76 11.90 -5.43
C MET A 198 -2.02 13.20 -5.10
N LYS A 199 -1.38 13.26 -3.91
CA LYS A 199 -0.67 14.45 -3.45
C LYS A 199 0.50 14.82 -4.35
N HIS A 200 1.37 13.86 -4.64
CA HIS A 200 2.64 14.14 -5.31
C HIS A 200 2.54 14.11 -6.84
N TYR A 201 1.58 13.37 -7.39
CA TYR A 201 1.53 13.06 -8.83
C TYR A 201 0.16 13.33 -9.48
N LYS A 202 -0.78 13.95 -8.76
CA LYS A 202 -2.08 14.36 -9.31
C LYS A 202 -2.86 13.20 -9.96
N PHE A 203 -2.73 11.99 -9.39
CA PHE A 203 -3.69 10.92 -9.69
C PHE A 203 -5.05 11.32 -9.10
N THR A 204 -6.13 11.02 -9.80
CA THR A 204 -7.45 10.92 -9.16
C THR A 204 -7.50 9.70 -8.25
N ALA A 205 -8.48 9.62 -7.36
CA ALA A 205 -8.68 8.45 -6.52
C ALA A 205 -8.88 7.19 -7.37
N ALA A 206 -9.73 7.27 -8.40
CA ALA A 206 -10.01 6.14 -9.30
C ALA A 206 -8.76 5.68 -10.07
N GLU A 207 -7.97 6.61 -10.61
CA GLU A 207 -6.70 6.27 -11.29
C GLU A 207 -5.68 5.63 -10.34
N ALA A 208 -5.57 6.13 -9.10
CA ALA A 208 -4.65 5.57 -8.11
C ALA A 208 -5.07 4.15 -7.71
N ILE A 209 -6.37 3.94 -7.43
CA ILE A 209 -6.93 2.62 -7.10
C ILE A 209 -6.73 1.66 -8.27
N GLY A 210 -7.06 2.08 -9.50
CA GLY A 210 -6.90 1.28 -10.72
C GLY A 210 -5.45 0.86 -10.93
N TRP A 211 -4.50 1.80 -10.83
CA TRP A 211 -3.08 1.47 -10.93
C TRP A 211 -2.60 0.52 -9.83
N MET A 212 -2.94 0.81 -8.57
CA MET A 212 -2.55 -0.06 -7.46
C MET A 212 -3.10 -1.48 -7.61
N ARG A 213 -4.31 -1.66 -8.14
CA ARG A 213 -4.91 -2.98 -8.38
C ARG A 213 -4.30 -3.71 -9.58
N ILE A 214 -3.74 -3.00 -10.56
CA ILE A 214 -2.91 -3.60 -11.61
C ILE A 214 -1.60 -4.13 -11.01
N CYS A 215 -0.94 -3.35 -10.14
CA CYS A 215 0.31 -3.77 -9.52
C CYS A 215 0.14 -4.82 -8.42
N ARG A 216 -0.95 -4.74 -7.65
CA ARG A 216 -1.23 -5.56 -6.48
C ARG A 216 -2.76 -5.70 -6.31
N PRO A 217 -3.34 -6.78 -6.85
CA PRO A 217 -4.78 -7.00 -6.82
C PRO A 217 -5.38 -6.86 -5.41
N GLY A 218 -6.57 -6.25 -5.33
CA GLY A 218 -7.29 -6.07 -4.06
C GLY A 218 -6.91 -4.85 -3.23
N CYS A 219 -5.96 -4.02 -3.67
CA CYS A 219 -5.64 -2.74 -3.00
C CYS A 219 -6.88 -1.83 -2.84
N VAL A 220 -6.96 -1.16 -1.68
CA VAL A 220 -8.05 -0.24 -1.25
C VAL A 220 -9.42 -0.93 -1.19
N ILE A 221 -9.92 -1.15 0.02
CA ILE A 221 -11.06 -2.05 0.29
C ILE A 221 -12.20 -1.30 0.96
N GLY A 222 -13.42 -1.56 0.50
CA GLY A 222 -14.68 -1.08 1.06
C GLY A 222 -14.72 0.45 1.19
N PRO A 223 -14.96 1.00 2.40
CA PRO A 223 -15.13 2.44 2.61
C PRO A 223 -13.88 3.27 2.30
N GLN A 224 -12.70 2.63 2.22
CA GLN A 224 -11.45 3.31 1.90
C GLN A 224 -11.41 3.90 0.48
N GLN A 225 -12.20 3.32 -0.44
CA GLN A 225 -12.30 3.82 -1.82
C GLN A 225 -12.93 5.21 -1.85
N HIS A 226 -14.09 5.35 -1.20
CA HIS A 226 -14.79 6.64 -1.04
C HIS A 226 -13.95 7.65 -0.26
N PHE A 227 -13.24 7.20 0.79
CA PHE A 227 -12.34 8.06 1.53
C PHE A 227 -11.22 8.67 0.66
N LEU A 228 -10.63 7.91 -0.26
CA LEU A 228 -9.65 8.48 -1.20
C LEU A 228 -10.30 9.49 -2.14
N GLN A 229 -11.51 9.21 -2.63
CA GLN A 229 -12.26 10.14 -3.47
C GLN A 229 -12.53 11.47 -2.75
N ASP A 230 -12.99 11.41 -1.50
CA ASP A 230 -13.23 12.60 -0.67
C ASP A 230 -11.93 13.39 -0.38
N LEU A 231 -10.79 12.71 -0.34
CA LEU A 231 -9.48 13.34 -0.10
C LEU A 231 -8.81 13.92 -1.33
N GLU A 232 -9.25 13.56 -2.54
CA GLU A 232 -8.54 13.87 -3.78
C GLU A 232 -8.17 15.34 -3.89
N GLN A 233 -9.16 16.23 -3.79
CA GLN A 233 -8.96 17.67 -3.93
C GLN A 233 -8.02 18.23 -2.86
N ARG A 234 -8.14 17.73 -1.64
CA ARG A 234 -7.25 18.12 -0.54
C ARG A 234 -5.81 17.69 -0.82
N MET A 235 -5.59 16.44 -1.20
CA MET A 235 -4.24 15.93 -1.51
C MET A 235 -3.62 16.69 -2.68
N TRP A 236 -4.41 16.95 -3.72
CA TRP A 236 -4.00 17.76 -4.86
C TRP A 236 -3.55 19.16 -4.44
N HIS A 237 -4.33 19.83 -3.60
CA HIS A 237 -4.01 21.16 -3.10
C HIS A 237 -2.75 21.16 -2.23
N GLU A 238 -2.66 20.25 -1.25
CA GLU A 238 -1.48 20.14 -0.39
C GLU A 238 -0.20 19.85 -1.20
N GLY A 239 -0.32 19.06 -2.27
CA GLY A 239 0.75 18.81 -3.22
C GLY A 239 1.19 20.06 -4.00
N ASP A 240 0.25 20.88 -4.46
CA ASP A 240 0.56 22.14 -5.16
C ASP A 240 1.30 23.10 -4.24
N VAL A 241 0.79 23.30 -3.02
CA VAL A 241 1.43 24.13 -2.00
C VAL A 241 2.86 23.66 -1.73
N MET A 242 3.09 22.35 -1.65
CA MET A 242 4.43 21.79 -1.44
C MET A 242 5.37 22.09 -2.62
N ARG A 243 4.90 21.97 -3.86
CA ARG A 243 5.69 22.24 -5.08
C ARG A 243 6.01 23.73 -5.24
N LEU A 244 5.09 24.61 -4.85
CA LEU A 244 5.27 26.07 -4.90
C LEU A 244 6.23 26.59 -3.82
N ASN A 245 6.39 25.89 -2.70
CA ASN A 245 7.29 26.30 -1.60
C ASN A 245 8.44 25.30 -1.31
N PRO A 246 9.37 25.03 -2.25
CA PRO A 246 10.43 24.03 -2.06
C PRO A 246 11.40 24.35 -0.90
N ALA A 247 11.58 25.62 -0.56
CA ALA A 247 12.46 26.05 0.52
C ALA A 247 11.89 25.68 1.91
N GLN A 248 10.58 25.81 2.09
CA GLN A 248 9.89 25.43 3.33
C GLN A 248 9.82 23.91 3.47
N SER A 249 9.58 23.19 2.36
CA SER A 249 9.63 21.73 2.31
C SER A 249 11.01 21.18 2.71
N ARG A 250 12.11 21.79 2.21
CA ARG A 250 13.49 21.44 2.59
C ARG A 250 13.83 21.71 4.06
N SER A 251 13.31 22.80 4.64
CA SER A 251 13.48 23.10 6.07
C SER A 251 12.73 22.09 6.96
N LEU A 252 11.49 21.76 6.58
CA LEU A 252 10.70 20.71 7.25
C LEU A 252 11.37 19.34 7.13
N PHE A 253 11.95 19.00 5.98
CA PHE A 253 12.74 17.79 5.78
C PHE A 253 13.91 17.70 6.76
N LYS A 254 14.71 18.78 6.89
CA LYS A 254 15.87 18.80 7.80
C LYS A 254 15.46 18.63 9.26
N LYS A 255 14.34 19.26 9.67
CA LYS A 255 13.80 19.16 11.04
C LYS A 255 13.15 17.79 11.34
N ARG A 256 12.54 17.15 10.33
CA ARG A 256 11.88 15.85 10.46
C ARG A 256 12.85 14.68 10.40
N SER A 257 13.90 14.77 9.57
CA SER A 257 14.97 13.77 9.52
C SER A 257 15.67 13.64 10.88
N SER A 258 15.84 14.73 11.63
CA SER A 258 16.40 14.69 12.99
C SER A 258 15.45 14.12 14.04
N SER A 259 14.13 14.14 13.81
CA SER A 259 13.15 13.55 14.74
C SER A 259 12.79 12.09 14.43
N LEU A 260 13.13 11.61 13.23
CA LEU A 260 12.98 10.18 12.86
C LEU A 260 14.16 9.34 13.36
N THR A 261 15.28 9.97 13.69
CA THR A 261 16.35 9.37 14.48
C THR A 261 16.01 9.52 15.96
N CYS A 262 15.88 8.38 16.65
CA CYS A 262 15.82 8.18 18.11
C CYS A 262 14.70 8.85 18.93
N GLU A 263 13.68 8.08 19.31
CA GLU A 263 13.21 8.06 20.69
C GLU A 263 14.01 6.97 21.43
N ASP A 264 15.07 7.40 22.11
CA ASP A 264 15.84 6.57 23.03
C ASP A 264 15.18 6.67 24.42
N HIS A 265 14.51 5.60 24.85
CA HIS A 265 13.97 5.53 26.19
C HIS A 265 15.10 5.26 27.19
N GLY A 266 15.66 6.35 27.71
CA GLY A 266 16.07 6.53 29.10
C GLY A 266 17.11 5.57 29.68
N SER A 267 18.37 6.00 29.71
CA SER A 267 19.31 5.62 30.76
C SER A 267 19.79 6.88 31.50
N MET A 268 19.44 6.98 32.78
CA MET A 268 19.96 8.01 33.71
C MET A 268 21.31 7.56 34.32
N PRO A 269 22.10 8.48 34.90
CA PRO A 269 23.54 8.51 34.64
C PRO A 269 24.45 8.00 35.76
N ASN A 270 25.62 7.53 35.32
CA ASN A 270 26.98 7.61 35.86
C ASN A 270 27.27 7.36 37.37
N SER A 271 28.16 6.40 37.62
CA SER A 271 29.26 6.59 38.57
C SER A 271 30.53 5.84 38.14
N SER A 272 31.53 6.61 37.72
CA SER A 272 32.98 6.45 37.94
C SER A 272 33.54 5.07 38.36
N SER A 273 34.54 4.56 37.62
CA SER A 273 35.94 4.41 38.10
C SER A 273 36.89 3.72 37.09
N ARG A 274 38.03 4.40 36.88
CA ARG A 274 39.40 4.00 36.48
C ARG A 274 39.75 2.57 36.00
N LYS A 275 40.47 2.57 34.87
CA LYS A 275 41.73 1.84 34.49
C LYS A 275 41.96 0.42 35.05
N GLN A 276 42.18 -0.53 34.13
CA GLN A 276 43.45 -1.28 34.04
C GLN A 276 43.58 -2.08 32.72
N GLN A 277 44.79 -2.04 32.15
CA GLN A 277 45.31 -2.94 31.11
C GLN A 277 45.40 -4.39 31.64
N LYS A 278 45.16 -5.37 30.76
CA LYS A 278 46.04 -6.54 30.60
C LYS A 278 45.78 -7.31 29.30
N GLU A 279 46.88 -7.69 28.67
CA GLU A 279 46.97 -8.58 27.51
C GLU A 279 46.51 -10.01 27.83
N SER A 280 46.03 -10.73 26.82
CA SER A 280 46.50 -12.11 26.56
C SER A 280 46.13 -12.61 25.15
N LYS A 281 47.08 -13.36 24.59
CA LYS A 281 47.08 -14.09 23.32
C LYS A 281 46.11 -15.27 23.37
N GLN A 282 45.49 -15.65 22.23
CA GLN A 282 45.86 -16.84 21.43
C GLN A 282 44.81 -17.20 20.37
N LYS A 283 45.32 -17.45 19.16
CA LYS A 283 45.08 -18.57 18.22
C LYS A 283 43.67 -19.15 18.06
N GLY A 284 43.26 -19.27 16.80
CA GLY A 284 42.53 -20.46 16.35
C GLY A 284 41.80 -20.34 15.02
N GLY A 285 42.29 -21.06 14.00
CA GLY A 285 41.42 -21.83 13.11
C GLY A 285 40.92 -21.17 11.83
N GLY A 286 41.68 -21.33 10.75
CA GLY A 286 41.24 -21.06 9.38
C GLY A 286 40.14 -22.02 8.89
N ARG A 287 39.29 -21.47 8.04
CA ARG A 287 38.25 -22.12 7.23
C ARG A 287 38.85 -23.09 6.21
N SER A 288 38.16 -24.20 5.98
CA SER A 288 37.91 -24.74 4.62
C SER A 288 36.75 -25.74 4.67
N SER A 289 35.66 -25.46 3.95
CA SER A 289 34.70 -26.50 3.57
C SER A 289 34.24 -26.27 2.14
N LYS A 290 34.21 -27.40 1.43
CA LYS A 290 34.07 -27.57 -0.01
C LYS A 290 32.64 -27.39 -0.50
N SER A 291 32.57 -27.10 -1.79
CA SER A 291 31.44 -27.13 -2.70
C SER A 291 30.87 -28.54 -2.96
N GLY A 292 29.62 -28.55 -3.40
CA GLY A 292 28.82 -29.69 -3.90
C GLY A 292 27.36 -29.43 -3.48
N GLY A 293 26.41 -29.05 -4.34
CA GLY A 293 26.11 -29.58 -5.66
C GLY A 293 24.96 -30.57 -5.49
N VAL A 294 23.70 -30.12 -5.66
CA VAL A 294 22.55 -31.02 -5.77
C VAL A 294 21.59 -30.51 -6.84
N LEU A 295 21.28 -31.42 -7.76
CA LEU A 295 20.40 -31.31 -8.91
C LEU A 295 18.91 -31.18 -8.51
N SER A 296 18.19 -30.60 -9.46
CA SER A 296 16.75 -30.60 -9.75
C SER A 296 15.92 -31.82 -9.30
N ALA A 297 14.68 -31.55 -8.88
CA ALA A 297 13.52 -32.35 -9.25
C ALA A 297 12.25 -31.47 -9.31
N LEU A 298 11.51 -31.64 -10.40
CA LEU A 298 10.36 -30.88 -10.84
C LEU A 298 9.07 -31.27 -10.11
N GLY A 299 8.17 -30.29 -10.00
CA GLY A 299 6.76 -30.46 -10.36
C GLY A 299 5.77 -30.55 -9.21
N PHE A 300 5.07 -29.46 -8.92
CA PHE A 300 3.67 -29.48 -8.49
C PHE A 300 2.95 -28.23 -9.02
N GLY A 301 1.73 -28.44 -9.51
CA GLY A 301 0.95 -27.46 -10.26
C GLY A 301 0.55 -26.23 -9.44
N SER A 302 0.58 -25.09 -10.12
CA SER A 302 0.08 -23.80 -9.62
C SER A 302 -1.44 -23.87 -9.41
N LEU A 303 -1.86 -23.79 -8.14
CA LEU A 303 -3.21 -23.41 -7.75
C LEU A 303 -3.29 -21.87 -7.73
N THR A 304 -4.36 -21.32 -8.30
CA THR A 304 -4.44 -19.88 -8.58
C THR A 304 -4.67 -19.05 -7.31
N VAL A 305 -4.04 -17.87 -7.26
CA VAL A 305 -4.10 -16.81 -6.22
C VAL A 305 -5.52 -16.50 -5.67
N ARG A 306 -6.57 -16.82 -6.43
CA ARG A 306 -7.97 -16.62 -6.05
C ARG A 306 -8.42 -17.46 -4.84
N GLU A 307 -7.91 -18.67 -4.70
CA GLU A 307 -8.35 -19.60 -3.64
C GLU A 307 -7.69 -19.25 -2.29
N ALA A 308 -6.41 -18.86 -2.30
CA ALA A 308 -5.70 -18.35 -1.12
C ALA A 308 -6.32 -17.06 -0.55
N HIS A 309 -6.85 -16.20 -1.42
CA HIS A 309 -7.57 -14.99 -1.02
C HIS A 309 -8.88 -15.31 -0.28
N GLN A 310 -9.61 -16.35 -0.71
CA GLN A 310 -10.90 -16.74 -0.12
C GLN A 310 -10.82 -17.17 1.35
N GLU A 311 -9.69 -17.72 1.80
CA GLU A 311 -9.55 -18.21 3.17
C GLU A 311 -9.01 -17.15 4.15
N LEU A 312 -8.16 -16.22 3.69
CA LEU A 312 -7.88 -14.97 4.42
C LEU A 312 -9.19 -14.19 4.72
N HIS A 313 -10.21 -14.33 3.87
CA HIS A 313 -11.54 -13.75 4.10
C HIS A 313 -12.35 -14.46 5.20
N SER A 314 -12.06 -15.72 5.53
CA SER A 314 -12.75 -16.44 6.61
C SER A 314 -12.33 -15.95 8.00
N GLU A 315 -11.04 -15.69 8.21
CA GLU A 315 -10.53 -15.02 9.41
C GLU A 315 -10.99 -13.56 9.49
N GLN A 316 -11.04 -12.83 8.36
CA GLN A 316 -11.62 -11.48 8.32
C GLN A 316 -13.11 -11.49 8.67
N ARG A 317 -13.86 -12.54 8.34
CA ARG A 317 -15.26 -12.69 8.77
C ARG A 317 -15.37 -12.84 10.28
N ALA A 318 -14.49 -13.60 10.93
CA ALA A 318 -14.46 -13.72 12.38
C ALA A 318 -14.15 -12.36 13.05
N ASP A 319 -13.14 -11.64 12.56
CA ASP A 319 -12.75 -10.32 13.07
C ASP A 319 -13.82 -9.23 12.81
N VAL A 320 -14.56 -9.29 11.69
CA VAL A 320 -15.67 -8.36 11.38
C VAL A 320 -16.89 -8.62 12.25
N VAL A 321 -17.19 -9.89 12.58
CA VAL A 321 -18.27 -10.24 13.52
C VAL A 321 -17.92 -9.69 14.91
N GLU A 322 -16.70 -9.92 15.39
CA GLU A 322 -16.23 -9.40 16.68
C GLU A 322 -16.20 -7.85 16.70
N SER A 323 -15.82 -7.21 15.60
CA SER A 323 -15.86 -5.75 15.47
C SER A 323 -17.28 -5.18 15.41
N ARG A 324 -18.26 -5.89 14.81
CA ARG A 324 -19.66 -5.46 14.78
C ARG A 324 -20.31 -5.58 16.16
N GLU A 325 -19.99 -6.64 16.90
CA GLU A 325 -20.43 -6.80 18.29
C GLU A 325 -19.84 -5.71 19.19
N GLY A 326 -18.54 -5.42 19.08
CA GLY A 326 -17.91 -4.32 19.82
C GLY A 326 -18.45 -2.92 19.47
N GLN A 327 -18.82 -2.68 18.21
CA GLN A 327 -19.47 -1.42 17.79
C GLN A 327 -20.92 -1.33 18.28
N ALA A 328 -21.67 -2.43 18.31
CA ALA A 328 -23.02 -2.49 18.86
C ALA A 328 -23.03 -2.24 20.37
N GLU A 329 -22.10 -2.84 21.13
CA GLU A 329 -21.93 -2.59 22.56
C GLU A 329 -21.55 -1.14 22.86
N SER A 330 -20.63 -0.56 22.07
CA SER A 330 -20.24 0.85 22.19
C SER A 330 -21.43 1.80 21.95
N LEU A 331 -22.27 1.51 20.95
CA LEU A 331 -23.47 2.31 20.65
C LEU A 331 -24.55 2.16 21.74
N LEU A 332 -24.71 0.97 22.31
CA LEU A 332 -25.62 0.72 23.43
C LEU A 332 -25.17 1.44 24.71
N ALA A 333 -23.87 1.40 25.03
CA ALA A 333 -23.28 2.13 26.14
C ALA A 333 -23.49 3.65 25.99
N ARG A 334 -23.27 4.18 24.77
CA ARG A 334 -23.46 5.62 24.47
C ARG A 334 -24.93 6.04 24.56
N ARG A 335 -25.88 5.18 24.17
CA ARG A 335 -27.34 5.42 24.37
C ARG A 335 -27.74 5.37 25.85
N GLY A 336 -27.12 4.49 26.64
CA GLY A 336 -27.33 4.42 28.09
C GLY A 336 -26.88 5.69 28.81
N GLN A 337 -25.72 6.22 28.43
CA GLN A 337 -25.15 7.44 29.02
C GLN A 337 -25.95 8.69 28.63
N LEU A 338 -26.37 8.81 27.36
CA LEU A 338 -27.28 9.87 26.91
C LEU A 338 -28.63 9.84 27.63
N ARG A 339 -29.17 8.66 27.96
CA ARG A 339 -30.40 8.55 28.78
C ARG A 339 -30.18 9.02 30.21
N GLN A 340 -29.05 8.67 30.83
CA GLN A 340 -28.72 9.13 32.19
C GLN A 340 -28.53 10.65 32.25
N ASP A 341 -27.86 11.24 31.27
CA ASP A 341 -27.64 12.68 31.19
C ASP A 341 -28.95 13.45 31.00
N LEU A 342 -29.87 12.93 30.15
CA LEU A 342 -31.20 13.51 29.98
C LEU A 342 -32.07 13.40 31.25
N THR A 343 -31.99 12.30 31.99
CA THR A 343 -32.71 12.16 33.27
C THR A 343 -32.15 13.03 34.39
N THR A 344 -30.85 13.35 34.34
CA THR A 344 -30.18 14.20 35.34
C THR A 344 -30.42 15.68 35.04
N SER A 345 -30.54 16.05 33.76
CA SER A 345 -30.90 17.41 33.34
C SER A 345 -32.37 17.76 33.57
N ALA A 346 -33.27 16.78 33.67
CA ALA A 346 -34.70 16.99 33.93
C ALA A 346 -35.06 17.07 35.43
N ARG A 347 -34.07 16.90 36.33
CA ARG A 347 -34.24 16.95 37.80
C ARG A 347 -33.51 18.13 38.46
N ARG A 348 -33.09 19.13 37.67
CA ARG A 348 -32.51 20.39 38.16
C ARG A 348 -33.37 21.58 37.78
#